data_AF-A0A917VJQ0-F1
#
_entry.id   AF-A0A917VJQ0-F1
#
_cell.length_a   1.000
_cell.length_b   1.000
_cell.length_c   1.000
_cell.angle_alpha   90.00
_cell.angle_beta   90.00
_cell.angle_gamma   90.00
#
_symmetry.space_group_name_H-M   'P 1'
#
loop_
_entity.id
_entity.type
_entity.pdbx_description
1 polymer ?
#
loop_
_entity_poly.entity_id
_entity_poly.type
_entity_poly.pdbx_seq_one_letter_code
_entity_poly.pdbx_strand_id
1 'polypeptide(L)'
;MTRTKVSTVVLDAHQLADFYVRLLGYEVRAEEPDWVLIRPPDGDGVSLAFETEREYVRPVWPSRKPGDQQMMLHLDIEVDDLEGETARAVAEGATLAGYQPQDDVRVLLDPSGHPFCLWVETPE
;
A
#
# COMPACT_ATOMS: atom_id res chain seq x y z
N MET A 1 21.50 -11.08 24.27
CA MET A 1 20.21 -10.38 24.32
C MET A 1 19.45 -10.72 23.06
N THR A 2 18.22 -11.21 23.18
CA THR A 2 17.33 -11.37 22.03
C THR A 2 16.81 -10.00 21.59
N ARG A 3 16.64 -9.81 20.27
CA ARG A 3 16.16 -8.56 19.67
C ARG A 3 14.82 -8.82 19.00
N THR A 4 13.84 -7.96 19.24
CA THR A 4 12.57 -7.92 18.50
C THR A 4 12.75 -7.08 17.23
N LYS A 5 12.17 -7.52 16.11
CA LYS A 5 12.20 -6.85 14.80
C LYS A 5 10.82 -6.92 14.17
N VAL A 6 10.37 -5.84 13.53
CA VAL A 6 9.26 -5.87 12.56
C VAL A 6 9.79 -6.50 11.27
N SER A 7 9.19 -7.60 10.82
CA SER A 7 9.64 -8.31 9.61
C SER A 7 8.81 -7.97 8.38
N THR A 8 7.49 -7.87 8.54
CA THR A 8 6.54 -7.82 7.43
C THR A 8 5.31 -7.03 7.86
N VAL A 9 4.74 -6.24 6.96
CA VAL A 9 3.40 -5.68 7.10
C VAL A 9 2.43 -6.58 6.34
N VAL A 10 1.32 -6.98 6.98
CA VAL A 10 0.30 -7.83 6.36
C VAL A 10 -0.93 -6.97 6.06
N LEU A 11 -1.39 -6.99 4.81
CA LEU A 11 -2.58 -6.31 4.33
C LEU A 11 -3.67 -7.34 4.02
N ASP A 12 -4.93 -6.94 4.18
CA ASP A 12 -6.04 -7.77 3.75
C ASP A 12 -6.17 -7.79 2.23
N ALA A 13 -6.63 -8.92 1.67
CA ALA A 13 -6.88 -9.19 0.26
C ALA A 13 -5.67 -9.70 -0.56
N HIS A 14 -5.57 -11.02 -0.67
CA HIS A 14 -4.60 -11.75 -1.49
C HIS A 14 -4.43 -11.20 -2.92
N GLN A 15 -5.53 -10.77 -3.54
CA GLN A 15 -5.56 -10.20 -4.90
C GLN A 15 -4.73 -8.91 -5.07
N LEU A 16 -4.29 -8.27 -3.97
CA LEU A 16 -3.43 -7.09 -4.01
C LEU A 16 -1.97 -7.40 -4.26
N ALA A 17 -1.53 -8.65 -4.08
CA ALA A 17 -0.12 -9.01 -4.26
C ALA A 17 0.39 -8.62 -5.65
N ASP A 18 -0.38 -8.94 -6.69
CA ASP A 18 -0.05 -8.60 -8.08
C ASP A 18 0.02 -7.08 -8.30
N PHE A 19 -0.86 -6.31 -7.65
CA PHE A 19 -0.83 -4.84 -7.73
C PHE A 19 0.46 -4.29 -7.11
N TYR A 20 0.81 -4.70 -5.90
CA TYR A 20 2.02 -4.20 -5.24
C TYR A 20 3.32 -4.73 -5.84
N VAL A 21 3.32 -5.91 -6.46
CA VAL A 21 4.45 -6.39 -7.29
C VAL A 21 4.72 -5.40 -8.42
N ARG A 22 3.70 -5.02 -9.18
CA ARG A 22 3.86 -4.07 -10.30
C ARG A 22 4.15 -2.65 -9.80
N LEU A 23 3.50 -2.22 -8.73
CA LEU A 23 3.71 -0.89 -8.15
C LEU A 23 5.14 -0.76 -7.61
N LEU A 24 5.63 -1.69 -6.80
CA LEU A 24 6.91 -1.53 -6.10
C LEU A 24 8.10 -2.17 -6.83
N GLY A 25 7.85 -2.92 -7.92
CA GLY A 25 8.89 -3.73 -8.56
C GLY A 25 9.37 -4.88 -7.65
N TYR A 26 8.50 -5.35 -6.74
CA TYR A 26 8.82 -6.43 -5.81
C TYR A 26 8.65 -7.80 -6.46
N GLU A 27 9.20 -8.83 -5.82
CA GLU A 27 9.08 -10.21 -6.27
C GLU A 27 8.31 -11.07 -5.28
N VAL A 28 7.47 -11.98 -5.78
CA VAL A 28 6.83 -13.01 -4.96
C VAL A 28 7.88 -13.94 -4.37
N ARG A 29 7.83 -14.14 -3.05
CA ARG A 29 8.78 -14.99 -2.30
C ARG A 29 8.13 -16.26 -1.75
N ALA A 30 6.84 -16.20 -1.47
CA ALA A 30 6.05 -17.34 -1.05
C ALA A 30 4.59 -17.08 -1.39
N GLU A 31 3.87 -18.13 -1.74
CA GLU A 31 2.46 -18.10 -2.09
C GLU A 31 1.78 -19.36 -1.55
N GLU A 32 0.69 -19.15 -0.82
CA GLU A 32 -0.21 -20.13 -0.23
C GLU A 32 -1.66 -19.74 -0.60
N PRO A 33 -2.65 -20.64 -0.52
CA PRO A 33 -4.00 -20.38 -1.06
C PRO A 33 -4.67 -19.08 -0.60
N ASP A 34 -4.42 -18.63 0.62
CA ASP A 34 -5.01 -17.41 1.19
C ASP A 34 -3.95 -16.38 1.60
N TRP A 35 -2.67 -16.61 1.25
CA TRP A 35 -1.55 -15.76 1.70
C TRP A 35 -0.42 -15.63 0.66
N VAL A 36 0.02 -14.41 0.36
CA VAL A 36 1.19 -14.15 -0.50
C VAL A 36 2.18 -13.25 0.23
N LEU A 37 3.48 -13.52 0.09
CA LEU A 37 4.56 -12.65 0.54
C LEU A 37 5.36 -12.12 -0.65
N ILE A 38 5.53 -10.81 -0.68
CA ILE A 38 6.37 -10.11 -1.64
C ILE A 38 7.51 -9.38 -0.93
N ARG A 39 8.65 -9.25 -1.61
CA ARG A 39 9.83 -8.56 -1.06
C ARG A 39 10.56 -7.73 -2.13
N PRO A 40 11.34 -6.73 -1.70
CA PRO A 40 12.36 -6.12 -2.55
C PRO A 40 13.23 -7.21 -3.22
N PRO A 41 13.61 -7.04 -4.50
CA PRO A 41 14.44 -8.01 -5.22
C PRO A 41 15.79 -8.29 -4.53
N ASP A 42 16.44 -7.25 -4.01
CA ASP A 42 17.71 -7.28 -3.29
C ASP A 42 17.58 -7.71 -1.82
N GLY A 43 16.35 -7.75 -1.29
CA GLY A 43 16.04 -8.10 0.09
C GLY A 43 16.19 -6.94 1.08
N ASP A 44 16.57 -5.75 0.63
CA ASP A 44 16.69 -4.54 1.43
C ASP A 44 15.39 -3.73 1.36
N GLY A 45 14.71 -3.58 2.50
CA GLY A 45 13.45 -2.83 2.59
C GLY A 45 12.35 -3.56 3.38
N VAL A 46 11.13 -3.04 3.28
CA VAL A 46 9.96 -3.56 4.01
C VAL A 46 9.29 -4.66 3.17
N SER A 47 9.11 -5.85 3.76
CA SER A 47 8.30 -6.90 3.11
C SER A 47 6.81 -6.63 3.29
N LEU A 48 6.01 -6.92 2.27
CA LEU A 48 4.56 -6.92 2.37
C LEU A 48 4.04 -8.35 2.22
N ALA A 49 3.02 -8.71 2.99
CA ALA A 49 2.24 -9.90 2.76
C ALA A 49 0.76 -9.56 2.65
N PHE A 50 -0.01 -10.45 2.03
CA PHE A 50 -1.42 -10.26 1.74
C PHE A 50 -2.17 -11.49 2.19
N GLU A 51 -3.09 -11.33 3.14
CA GLU A 51 -3.92 -12.41 3.68
C GLU A 51 -5.39 -12.14 3.39
N THR A 52 -6.16 -13.16 3.01
CA THR A 52 -7.59 -12.96 2.72
C THR A 52 -8.44 -12.97 3.98
N GLU A 53 -8.90 -11.80 4.41
CA GLU A 53 -10.02 -11.68 5.36
C GLU A 53 -11.36 -11.69 4.60
N ARG A 54 -12.21 -12.67 4.91
CA ARG A 54 -13.49 -12.91 4.22
C ARG A 54 -14.53 -11.84 4.52
N GLU A 55 -14.46 -11.24 5.70
CA GLU A 55 -15.38 -10.19 6.13
C GLU A 55 -14.80 -8.78 5.94
N TYR A 56 -13.73 -8.66 5.14
CA TYR A 56 -13.09 -7.37 4.89
C TYR A 56 -14.09 -6.35 4.33
N VAL A 57 -14.14 -5.20 4.99
CA VAL A 57 -14.90 -4.04 4.54
C VAL A 57 -13.91 -2.99 4.05
N ARG A 58 -14.10 -2.57 2.79
CA ARG A 58 -13.33 -1.49 2.18
C ARG A 58 -13.41 -0.20 3.02
N PRO A 59 -12.29 0.39 3.46
CA PRO A 59 -12.32 1.62 4.24
C PRO A 59 -12.76 2.84 3.40
N VAL A 60 -13.28 3.84 4.10
CA VAL A 60 -13.62 5.15 3.54
C VAL A 60 -12.53 6.13 3.92
N TRP A 61 -11.96 6.80 2.92
CA TRP A 61 -10.97 7.85 3.14
C TRP A 61 -11.39 9.18 2.47
N PRO A 62 -11.31 10.31 3.18
CA PRO A 62 -11.27 10.41 4.65
C PRO A 62 -12.55 9.88 5.29
N SER A 63 -12.48 9.42 6.55
CA SER A 63 -13.66 9.04 7.34
C SER A 63 -14.65 10.20 7.42
N ARG A 64 -15.94 9.96 7.19
CA ARG A 64 -16.95 11.04 7.07
C ARG A 64 -17.92 11.10 8.24
N LYS A 65 -18.29 9.94 8.80
CA LYS A 65 -19.24 9.84 9.92
C LYS A 65 -18.88 8.70 10.87
N PRO A 66 -19.38 8.74 12.12
CA PRO A 66 -19.28 7.60 13.02
C PRO A 66 -19.85 6.32 12.38
N GLY A 67 -19.10 5.23 12.51
CA GLY A 67 -19.46 3.93 11.94
C GLY A 67 -18.99 3.69 10.49
N ASP A 68 -18.38 4.68 9.82
CA ASP A 68 -17.63 4.40 8.59
C ASP A 68 -16.44 3.48 8.93
N GLN A 69 -16.15 2.52 8.05
CA GLN A 69 -14.92 1.76 8.16
C GLN A 69 -13.73 2.68 7.93
N GLN A 70 -12.85 2.79 8.93
CA GLN A 70 -11.71 3.70 8.92
C GLN A 70 -10.47 3.01 8.35
N MET A 71 -9.50 3.80 7.90
CA MET A 71 -8.20 3.24 7.57
C MET A 71 -7.54 2.69 8.85
N MET A 72 -6.99 1.48 8.77
CA MET A 72 -6.23 0.86 9.86
C MET A 72 -4.73 1.02 9.68
N LEU A 73 -4.30 1.24 8.43
CA LEU A 73 -2.93 1.42 7.98
C LEU A 73 -2.97 2.26 6.69
N HIS A 74 -1.89 3.00 6.44
CA HIS A 74 -1.50 3.39 5.09
C HIS A 74 0.01 3.17 4.90
N LEU A 75 0.42 2.94 3.65
CA LEU A 75 1.83 2.84 3.28
C LEU A 75 2.32 4.18 2.75
N ASP A 76 3.44 4.67 3.26
CA ASP A 76 4.14 5.82 2.68
C ASP A 76 5.26 5.32 1.77
N ILE A 77 5.16 5.66 0.48
CA ILE A 77 6.08 5.23 -0.57
C ILE A 77 6.77 6.47 -1.13
N GLU A 78 8.08 6.53 -0.94
CA GLU A 78 8.92 7.59 -1.48
C GLU A 78 9.10 7.41 -3.00
N VAL A 79 9.01 8.51 -3.75
CA VAL A 79 9.19 8.53 -5.21
C VAL A 79 9.99 9.75 -5.62
N ASP A 80 10.66 9.68 -6.77
CA ASP A 80 11.40 10.81 -7.36
C ASP A 80 10.51 11.69 -8.27
N ASP A 81 9.44 11.12 -8.83
CA ASP A 81 8.50 11.80 -9.74
C ASP A 81 7.06 11.56 -9.27
N LEU A 82 6.55 12.52 -8.49
CA LEU A 82 5.21 12.40 -7.91
C LEU A 82 4.11 12.31 -8.97
N GLU A 83 4.23 13.06 -10.08
CA GLU A 83 3.21 13.07 -11.13
C GLU A 83 3.24 11.77 -11.94
N GLY A 84 4.43 11.38 -12.41
CA GLY A 84 4.62 10.15 -13.18
C GLY A 84 4.23 8.90 -12.39
N GLU A 85 4.67 8.79 -11.14
CA GLU A 85 4.36 7.63 -10.30
C GLU A 85 2.89 7.59 -9.88
N THR A 86 2.24 8.74 -9.71
CA THR A 86 0.78 8.79 -9.51
C THR A 86 0.04 8.27 -10.75
N ALA A 87 0.44 8.70 -11.95
CA ALA A 87 -0.17 8.24 -13.19
C ALA A 87 0.05 6.72 -13.40
N ARG A 88 1.25 6.22 -13.08
CA ARG A 88 1.57 4.80 -13.13
C ARG A 88 0.72 4.01 -12.14
N ALA A 89 0.62 4.44 -10.89
CA ALA A 89 -0.19 3.76 -9.87
C ALA A 89 -1.66 3.66 -10.29
N VAL A 90 -2.24 4.73 -10.87
CA VAL A 90 -3.61 4.71 -11.41
C VAL A 90 -3.75 3.74 -12.58
N ALA A 91 -2.78 3.71 -13.50
CA ALA A 91 -2.78 2.76 -14.62
C ALA A 91 -2.73 1.29 -14.15
N GLU A 92 -2.07 1.03 -13.01
CA GLU A 92 -1.99 -0.29 -12.39
C GLU A 92 -3.23 -0.71 -11.59
N GLY A 93 -4.20 0.20 -11.42
CA GLY A 93 -5.49 -0.06 -10.78
C GLY A 93 -5.76 0.72 -9.49
N ALA A 94 -4.85 1.60 -9.07
CA ALA A 94 -5.12 2.50 -7.95
C ALA A 94 -6.17 3.56 -8.32
N THR A 95 -6.82 4.13 -7.31
CA THR A 95 -7.71 5.28 -7.45
C THR A 95 -7.12 6.48 -6.72
N LEU A 96 -6.88 7.59 -7.40
CA LEU A 96 -6.48 8.83 -6.75
C LEU A 96 -7.60 9.30 -5.81
N ALA A 97 -7.28 9.57 -4.54
CA ALA A 97 -8.26 10.03 -3.58
C ALA A 97 -8.76 11.44 -3.94
N GLY A 98 -10.06 11.70 -3.77
CA GLY A 98 -10.64 13.00 -4.07
C GLY A 98 -10.18 14.13 -3.13
N TYR A 99 -9.68 13.78 -1.94
CA TYR A 99 -9.10 14.71 -0.98
C TYR A 99 -7.59 14.51 -0.91
N GLN A 100 -6.83 15.60 -1.04
CA GLN A 100 -5.36 15.62 -0.97
C GLN A 100 -4.92 16.61 0.13
N PRO A 101 -4.17 16.16 1.14
CA PRO A 101 -3.86 17.01 2.30
C PRO A 101 -2.67 17.94 2.07
N GLN A 102 -1.76 17.63 1.14
CA GLN A 102 -0.46 18.28 0.95
C GLN A 102 -0.08 18.29 -0.55
N ASP A 103 0.77 19.22 -0.97
CA ASP A 103 1.15 19.41 -2.38
C ASP A 103 2.22 18.41 -2.86
N ASP A 104 3.11 18.00 -1.96
CA ASP A 104 4.23 17.05 -2.13
C ASP A 104 3.85 15.58 -1.87
N VAL A 105 2.55 15.33 -1.65
CA VAL A 105 2.00 13.99 -1.42
C VAL A 105 0.82 13.72 -2.36
N ARG A 106 0.67 12.47 -2.79
CA ARG A 106 -0.55 11.98 -3.44
C ARG A 106 -1.09 10.79 -2.68
N VAL A 107 -2.29 10.94 -2.12
CA VAL A 107 -3.03 9.85 -1.48
C VAL A 107 -3.81 9.10 -2.54
N LEU A 108 -3.55 7.80 -2.66
CA LEU A 108 -4.26 6.87 -3.52
C LEU A 108 -4.91 5.76 -2.69
N LEU A 109 -5.87 5.09 -3.29
CA LEU A 109 -6.49 3.88 -2.76
C LEU A 109 -6.10 2.71 -3.65
N ASP A 110 -5.60 1.63 -3.06
CA ASP A 110 -5.40 0.39 -3.80
C ASP A 110 -6.75 -0.22 -4.25
N PRO A 111 -6.75 -1.28 -5.08
CA PRO A 111 -7.99 -1.91 -5.56
C PRO A 111 -8.96 -2.37 -4.46
N SER A 112 -8.48 -2.70 -3.27
CA SER A 112 -9.30 -3.09 -2.10
C SER A 112 -9.70 -1.87 -1.25
N GLY A 113 -9.06 -0.73 -1.47
CA GLY A 113 -9.36 0.56 -0.87
C GLY A 113 -8.43 0.98 0.25
N HIS A 114 -7.35 0.25 0.54
CA HIS A 114 -6.37 0.71 1.52
C HIS A 114 -5.74 2.01 1.02
N PRO A 115 -5.72 3.07 1.85
CA PRO A 115 -4.99 4.27 1.48
C PRO A 115 -3.49 4.00 1.48
N PHE A 116 -2.77 4.58 0.52
CA PHE A 116 -1.32 4.70 0.52
C PHE A 116 -0.94 6.07 -0.04
N CYS A 117 0.25 6.54 0.30
CA CYS A 117 0.78 7.81 -0.13
C CYS A 117 1.98 7.59 -1.04
N LEU A 118 2.02 8.31 -2.15
CA LEU A 118 3.28 8.62 -2.83
C LEU A 118 3.75 9.97 -2.29
N TRP A 119 5.02 10.11 -1.95
CA TRP A 119 5.59 11.35 -1.48
C TRP A 119 6.99 11.58 -2.06
N VAL A 120 7.36 12.84 -2.25
CA VAL A 120 8.71 13.25 -2.65
C VAL A 120 9.41 13.89 -1.46
N GLU A 121 10.72 13.69 -1.33
CA GLU A 121 11.49 14.42 -0.33
C GLU A 121 11.48 15.92 -0.65
N THR A 122 10.90 16.72 0.25
CA THR A 122 10.94 18.18 0.16
C THR A 122 12.25 18.66 0.77
N PRO A 123 13.09 19.41 0.03
CA PRO A 123 14.31 19.98 0.58
C PRO A 123 14.01 20.87 1.80
N GLU A 124 14.79 20.70 2.88
CA GLU A 124 14.70 21.53 4.10
C GLU A 124 14.89 23.03 3.85
#